data_AF-A0A1D2TH94-F1
#
_entry.id   AF-A0A1D2TH94-F1
#
_cell.length_a   1.000
_cell.length_b   1.000
_cell.length_c   1.000
_cell.angle_alpha   90.00
_cell.angle_beta   90.00
_cell.angle_gamma   90.00
#
_symmetry.space_group_name_H-M   'P 1'
#
loop_
_entity.id
_entity.type
_entity.pdbx_description
1 polymer ?
#
loop_
_entity_poly.entity_id
_entity_poly.type
_entity_poly.pdbx_seq_one_letter_code
_entity_poly.pdbx_strand_id
1 'polypeptide(L)' 'MQDELTLEMHSEFLGDEIPHFDLKIMGVYGMTERGATLADALKRYSITQKEYNDNVRRVIFDE' A
#
# COMPACT_ATOMS: atom_id res chain seq x y z
N MET A 1 -22.30 12.99 -9.15
CA MET A 1 -21.48 13.09 -7.94
C MET A 1 -20.29 12.18 -8.17
N GLN A 2 -19.08 12.69 -7.99
CA GLN A 2 -17.88 11.86 -8.13
C GLN A 2 -17.87 10.93 -6.93
N ASP A 3 -18.22 9.66 -7.17
CA ASP A 3 -18.10 8.63 -6.15
C ASP A 3 -16.61 8.48 -5.86
N GLU A 4 -16.21 9.01 -4.70
CA GLU A 4 -14.93 8.72 -4.09
C GLU A 4 -14.90 7.20 -3.88
N LEU A 5 -14.22 6.49 -4.78
CA LEU A 5 -13.81 5.11 -4.62
C LEU A 5 -12.83 5.09 -3.44
N THR A 6 -13.37 5.18 -2.23
CA THR A 6 -12.62 4.99 -1.01
C THR A 6 -12.07 3.58 -1.05
N LEU A 7 -10.79 3.44 -0.68
CA LEU A 7 -10.08 2.15 -0.62
C LEU A 7 -10.87 1.05 0.10
N GLU A 8 -11.83 1.43 0.95
CA GLU A 8 -12.71 0.54 1.70
C GLU A 8 -13.63 -0.31 0.80
N MET A 9 -14.03 0.15 -0.38
CA MET A 9 -14.94 -0.61 -1.27
C MET A 9 -14.24 -1.60 -2.21
N HIS A 10 -12.90 -1.62 -2.23
CA HIS A 10 -12.12 -2.50 -3.10
C HIS A 10 -11.60 -3.77 -2.42
N SER A 11 -11.87 -3.99 -1.13
CA SER A 11 -11.40 -5.19 -0.41
C SER A 11 -12.13 -6.47 -0.84
N GLU A 12 -13.34 -6.38 -1.40
CA GLU A 12 -14.19 -7.55 -1.66
C GLU A 12 -13.84 -8.35 -2.94
N PHE A 13 -12.94 -7.87 -3.81
CA PHE A 13 -12.67 -8.52 -5.12
C PHE A 13 -11.35 -9.30 -5.22
N LEU A 14 -10.53 -9.31 -4.17
CA LEU A 14 -9.26 -10.05 -4.12
C LEU A 14 -9.44 -11.21 -3.13
N GLY A 15 -9.78 -12.39 -3.67
CA GLY A 15 -10.07 -13.61 -2.90
C GLY A 15 -9.03 -13.86 -1.81
N ASP A 16 -9.53 -14.13 -0.60
CA ASP A 16 -8.82 -14.13 0.68
C ASP A 16 -8.14 -12.77 0.97
N GLU A 17 -8.94 -11.83 1.48
CA GLU A 17 -8.62 -10.41 1.70
C GLU A 17 -7.14 -10.14 2.00
N ILE A 18 -6.47 -9.45 1.06
CA ILE A 18 -5.16 -8.84 1.35
C ILE A 18 -5.35 -7.91 2.56
N PRO A 19 -4.61 -8.10 3.66
CA PRO A 19 -4.75 -7.25 4.84
C PRO A 19 -4.65 -5.78 4.45
N HIS A 20 -5.53 -4.92 5.00
CA HIS A 20 -5.53 -3.49 4.67
C HIS A 20 -4.14 -2.83 4.83
N PHE A 21 -3.33 -3.34 5.74
CA PHE A 21 -1.94 -2.92 5.91
C PHE A 21 -1.06 -3.28 4.71
N ASP A 22 -1.19 -4.47 4.14
CA ASP A 22 -0.41 -4.91 2.98
C ASP A 22 -0.74 -4.07 1.75
N LEU A 23 -2.00 -3.64 1.59
CA LEU A 23 -2.40 -2.68 0.56
C LEU A 23 -1.66 -1.33 0.70
N LYS A 24 -1.38 -0.88 1.92
CA LYS A 24 -0.58 0.33 2.15
C LYS A 24 0.87 0.12 1.75
N ILE A 25 1.46 -1.04 2.06
CA ILE A 25 2.82 -1.40 1.66
C ILE A 25 2.94 -1.43 0.12
N MET A 26 1.99 -2.08 -0.56
CA MET A 26 1.88 -2.10 -2.02
C MET A 26 1.71 -0.69 -2.60
N GLY A 27 0.89 0.15 -1.95
CA GLY A 27 0.69 1.53 -2.34
C GLY A 27 1.97 2.37 -2.27
N VAL A 28 2.76 2.22 -1.21
CA VAL A 28 4.06 2.88 -1.07
C VAL A 28 5.04 2.41 -2.14
N TYR A 29 5.19 1.09 -2.31
CA TYR A 29 6.05 0.51 -3.35
C TYR A 29 5.67 1.02 -4.75
N GLY A 30 4.38 0.97 -5.09
CA GLY A 30 3.90 1.44 -6.39
C GLY A 30 4.14 2.94 -6.62
N MET A 31 4.09 3.77 -5.58
CA MET A 31 4.42 5.20 -5.71
C MET A 31 5.91 5.43 -5.97
N THR A 32 6.78 4.70 -5.26
CA THR A 32 8.24 4.84 -5.45
C THR A 32 8.67 4.37 -6.83
N GLU A 33 8.10 3.28 -7.34
CA GLU A 33 8.36 2.81 -8.72
C GLU A 33 7.92 3.82 -9.79
N ARG A 34 6.96 4.70 -9.47
CA ARG A 34 6.52 5.81 -10.33
C ARG A 34 7.33 7.10 -10.14
N GLY A 35 8.42 7.05 -9.37
CA GLY A 35 9.34 8.17 -9.18
C GLY A 35 9.01 9.12 -8.03
N ALA A 36 8.01 8.81 -7.19
CA ALA A 36 7.78 9.56 -5.96
C ALA A 36 8.89 9.28 -4.94
N THR A 37 9.16 10.24 -4.05
CA THR A 37 10.09 9.97 -2.94
C THR A 37 9.45 8.99 -1.95
N LEU A 38 10.28 8.15 -1.32
CA LEU A 38 9.80 7.24 -0.28
C LEU A 38 9.13 8.03 0.87
N ALA A 39 9.66 9.19 1.25
CA ALA A 39 9.07 10.02 2.30
C ALA A 39 7.64 10.48 1.98
N ASP A 40 7.38 10.91 0.74
CA ASP A 40 6.04 11.33 0.30
C ASP A 40 5.07 10.15 0.26
N ALA A 41 5.53 8.99 -0.20
CA ALA A 41 4.74 7.78 -0.23
C ALA A 41 4.36 7.31 1.18
N LEU A 42 5.34 7.23 2.10
CA LEU A 42 5.12 6.89 3.52
C LEU A 42 4.09 7.83 4.17
N LYS A 43 4.21 9.14 3.93
CA LYS A 43 3.26 10.14 4.43
C LYS A 43 1.87 9.94 3.87
N ARG A 44 1.72 9.69 2.55
CA ARG A 44 0.43 9.50 1.89
C ARG A 44 -0.32 8.29 2.46
N TYR A 45 0.38 7.18 2.69
CA TYR A 45 -0.22 5.95 3.21
C TYR A 45 -0.23 5.85 4.73
N SER A 46 0.29 6.88 5.43
CA SER A 46 0.36 6.95 6.89
C SER A 46 1.02 5.71 7.50
N ILE A 47 2.18 5.35 6.95
CA ILE A 47 3.04 4.28 7.47
C ILE A 47 4.44 4.82 7.76
N THR A 48 5.09 4.26 8.76
CA THR A 48 6.47 4.59 9.09
C THR A 48 7.45 3.88 8.16
N GLN A 49 8.67 4.40 8.07
CA GLN A 49 9.71 3.74 7.29
C GLN A 49 10.06 2.34 7.82
N LYS A 50 9.99 2.13 9.14
CA LYS A 50 10.22 0.82 9.75
C LYS A 50 9.17 -0.19 9.34
N GLU A 51 7.89 0.18 9.44
CA GLU A 51 6.77 -0.66 9.01
C GLU A 51 6.88 -1.06 7.55
N TYR A 52 7.27 -0.12 6.68
CA TYR A 52 7.52 -0.41 5.28
C TYR A 52 8.68 -1.40 5.08
N ASN A 53 9.84 -1.11 5.66
CA ASN A 53 11.04 -1.95 5.51
C ASN A 53 10.85 -3.37 6.04
N ASP A 54 10.14 -3.51 7.16
CA ASP A 54 9.87 -4.81 7.78
C ASP A 54 8.93 -5.70 6.95
N ASN A 55 8.11 -5.10 6.06
CA ASN A 55 7.04 -5.82 5.36
C ASN A 55 7.17 -5.84 3.84
N VAL A 56 7.86 -4.88 3.20
CA VAL A 56 7.93 -4.76 1.74
C VAL A 56 8.43 -6.04 1.07
N ARG A 57 9.35 -6.76 1.71
CA ARG A 57 9.84 -8.06 1.19
C ARG A 57 8.74 -9.10 1.12
N ARG A 58 8.10 -9.39 2.27
CA ARG A 58 6.98 -10.33 2.37
C ARG A 58 5.84 -9.96 1.43
N VAL A 59 5.49 -8.67 1.33
CA VAL A 59 4.30 -8.21 0.59
C VAL A 59 4.51 -8.18 -0.93
N ILE A 60 5.71 -7.82 -1.41
CA ILE A 60 5.96 -7.58 -2.84
C ILE A 60 6.66 -8.76 -3.52
N PHE A 61 7.54 -9.45 -2.81
CA PHE A 61 8.45 -10.42 -3.41
C PHE A 61 8.15 -11.87 -3.02
N ASP A 62 7.17 -12.11 -2.15
CA ASP A 62 6.67 -13.45 -1.76
C ASP A 62 7.80 -14.45 -1.42
N GLU A 63 8.78 -13.97 -0.65
CA GLU A 63 9.90 -14.76 -0.08
C GLU A 63 9.64 -15.15 1.39
#